data_AF-A0A2E0Z9Q7-F1
#
_entry.id   AF-A0A2E0Z9Q7-F1
#
_cell.length_a   1.000
_cell.length_b   1.000
_cell.length_c   1.000
_cell.angle_alpha   90.00
_cell.angle_beta   90.00
_cell.angle_gamma   90.00
#
_symmetry.space_group_name_H-M   'P 1'
#
loop_
_entity.id
_entity.type
_entity.pdbx_description
1 polymer ?
#
loop_
_entity_poly.entity_id
_entity_poly.type
_entity_poly.pdbx_seq_one_letter_code
_entity_poly.pdbx_strand_id
1 'polypeptide(L)' 'MKESNRTRRFLLFLVGGAMPVALTLGLIFRLSTIFITAFLLILGVIFAAMWLWYQANLRASGEEWWQDDEASGWRGY' A
#
# COMPACT_ATOMS: atom_id res chain seq x y z
N MET A 1 3.32 -13.48 -14.61
CA MET A 1 3.50 -13.64 -13.13
C MET A 1 4.79 -13.03 -12.56
N LYS A 2 5.99 -13.29 -13.11
CA LYS A 2 7.26 -12.72 -12.58
C LYS A 2 7.33 -11.18 -12.59
N GLU A 3 6.80 -10.54 -13.63
CA GLU A 3 6.83 -9.06 -13.73
C GLU A 3 5.91 -8.35 -12.74
N SER A 4 4.68 -8.86 -12.56
CA SER A 4 3.71 -8.32 -11.58
C SER A 4 4.28 -8.27 -10.16
N ASN A 5 5.02 -9.31 -9.76
CA ASN A 5 5.65 -9.35 -8.43
C ASN A 5 6.79 -8.35 -8.27
N ARG A 6 7.52 -8.04 -9.36
CA ARG A 6 8.59 -7.03 -9.37
C ARG A 6 8.02 -5.62 -9.24
N THR A 7 6.96 -5.31 -9.99
CA THR A 7 6.24 -4.03 -9.89
C THR A 7 5.62 -3.85 -8.52
N ARG A 8 5.01 -4.90 -7.95
CA ARG A 8 4.43 -4.86 -6.59
C ARG A 8 5.48 -4.60 -5.51
N ARG A 9 6.63 -5.28 -5.57
CA ARG A 9 7.74 -5.03 -4.62
C ARG A 9 8.34 -3.64 -4.81
N PHE A 10 8.45 -3.17 -6.04
CA PHE A 10 8.93 -1.82 -6.34
C PHE A 10 7.97 -0.76 -5.78
N LEU A 11 6.66 -0.92 -5.96
CA LEU A 11 5.66 0.00 -5.37
C LEU A 11 5.72 -0.02 -3.84
N LEU A 12 5.84 -1.20 -3.21
CA LEU A 12 6.01 -1.29 -1.75
C LEU A 12 7.29 -0.63 -1.27
N PHE A 13 8.38 -0.69 -2.04
CA PHE A 13 9.63 -0.01 -1.73
C PHE A 13 9.54 1.51 -1.97
N LEU A 14 8.84 1.94 -3.03
CA LEU A 14 8.65 3.34 -3.38
C LEU A 14 7.78 4.05 -2.33
N VAL A 15 6.65 3.43 -1.96
CA VAL A 15 5.82 3.88 -0.84
C VAL A 15 6.66 3.77 0.43
N GLY A 16 7.37 2.65 0.62
CA GLY A 16 8.34 2.33 1.71
C GLY A 16 9.28 3.48 2.06
N GLY A 17 9.99 3.94 1.04
CA GLY A 17 10.96 5.02 1.11
C GLY A 17 10.34 6.41 1.21
N ALA A 18 9.05 6.58 0.91
CA ALA A 18 8.40 7.88 0.95
C ALA A 18 8.37 8.48 2.36
N MET A 19 8.25 7.65 3.41
CA MET A 19 8.31 8.11 4.80
C MET A 19 9.67 8.73 5.19
N PRO A 20 10.81 8.02 5.06
CA PRO A 20 12.11 8.60 5.37
C PRO A 20 12.45 9.78 4.44
N VAL A 21 12.06 9.74 3.16
CA VAL A 21 12.25 10.87 2.24
C VAL A 21 11.47 12.11 2.70
N ALA A 22 10.20 11.95 3.05
CA ALA A 22 9.37 13.07 3.52
C ALA A 22 9.83 13.62 4.88
N LEU A 23 10.29 12.75 5.79
CA LEU A 23 10.93 13.18 7.03
C LEU A 23 12.20 13.99 6.77
N THR A 24 13.05 13.52 5.86
CA THR A 24 14.31 14.19 5.50
C THR A 24 14.05 15.54 4.85
N LEU A 25 13.11 15.60 3.89
CA LEU A 25 12.68 16.86 3.27
C LEU A 25 12.05 17.81 4.31
N GLY A 26 11.22 17.28 5.21
CA GLY A 26 10.64 18.04 6.31
C GLY A 26 11.67 18.71 7.20
N LEU A 27 12.74 17.99 7.54
CA LEU A 27 13.88 18.50 8.31
C LEU A 27 14.69 19.56 7.54
N ILE A 28 14.98 19.32 6.26
CA ILE A 28 15.77 20.26 5.42
C ILE A 28 15.02 21.58 5.21
N PHE A 29 13.74 21.51 4.85
CA PHE A 29 12.92 22.68 4.54
C PHE A 29 12.28 23.32 5.77
N ARG A 30 12.58 22.80 6.99
CA ARG A 30 12.00 23.25 8.26
C ARG A 30 10.47 23.35 8.19
N LEU A 31 9.85 22.37 7.53
CA LEU A 31 8.40 22.32 7.41
C LEU A 31 7.80 22.13 8.80
N SER A 32 6.62 22.73 9.03
CA SER A 32 5.92 22.60 10.30
C SER A 32 5.72 21.12 10.63
N THR A 33 6.08 20.76 11.86
CA THR A 33 6.00 19.40 12.37
C THR A 33 4.59 18.84 12.22
N ILE A 34 3.56 19.69 12.34
CA ILE A 34 2.16 19.32 12.16
C ILE A 34 1.89 18.77 10.75
N PHE A 35 2.42 19.42 9.71
CA PHE A 35 2.23 18.95 8.33
C PHE A 35 2.97 17.64 8.06
N ILE A 36 4.17 17.49 8.60
CA ILE A 36 4.95 16.26 8.47
C ILE A 36 4.23 15.10 9.18
N THR A 37 3.74 15.32 10.40
CA THR A 37 3.00 14.31 11.16
C THR A 37 1.71 13.90 10.45
N ALA A 38 0.94 14.86 9.94
CA ALA A 38 -0.29 14.57 9.19
C ALA A 38 0.01 13.75 7.92
N PHE A 39 1.06 14.12 7.18
CA PHE A 39 1.50 13.38 6.00
C PHE A 39 1.94 11.95 6.32
N LEU A 40 2.74 11.76 7.38
CA LEU A 40 3.19 10.45 7.82
C LEU A 40 2.03 9.56 8.31
N LEU A 41 1.04 10.14 8.98
CA LEU A 41 -0.18 9.41 9.37
C LEU A 41 -0.92 8.88 8.15
N ILE A 42 -1.16 9.72 7.15
CA ILE A 42 -1.83 9.32 5.91
C ILE A 42 -1.04 8.20 5.21
N LEU A 43 0.28 8.37 5.05
CA LEU A 43 1.13 7.33 4.50
C LEU A 43 1.02 6.03 5.31
N GLY A 44 1.09 6.11 6.63
CA GLY A 44 1.02 4.95 7.52
C GLY A 44 -0.26 4.15 7.36
N VAL A 45 -1.40 4.84 7.22
CA VAL A 45 -2.71 4.21 6.95
C VAL A 45 -2.69 3.51 5.58
N ILE A 46 -2.16 4.15 4.54
CA ILE A 46 -2.05 3.55 3.20
C ILE A 46 -1.20 2.27 3.27
N PHE A 47 -0.06 2.30 3.94
CA PHE A 47 0.79 1.12 4.10
C PHE A 47 0.13 0.00 4.89
N ALA A 48 -0.53 0.33 6.00
CA ALA A 48 -1.22 -0.66 6.80
C ALA A 48 -2.30 -1.36 5.96
N ALA A 49 -3.07 -0.61 5.18
CA ALA A 49 -4.06 -1.16 4.25
C ALA A 49 -3.40 -2.04 3.17
N MET A 50 -2.32 -1.57 2.52
CA MET A 50 -1.59 -2.37 1.52
C MET A 50 -1.00 -3.65 2.11
N TRP A 51 -0.49 -3.60 3.34
CA TRP A 51 0.05 -4.75 4.04
C TRP A 51 -1.05 -5.76 4.39
N LEU A 52 -2.18 -5.30 4.92
CA LEU A 52 -3.34 -6.16 5.17
C LEU A 52 -3.83 -6.82 3.87
N TRP A 53 -3.91 -6.05 2.78
CA TRP A 53 -4.24 -6.57 1.45
C TRP A 53 -3.22 -7.61 0.96
N TYR A 54 -1.93 -7.39 1.22
CA TYR A 54 -0.88 -8.35 0.88
C TYR A 54 -1.02 -9.65 1.67
N GLN A 55 -1.25 -9.56 2.97
CA GLN A 55 -1.42 -10.72 3.86
C GLN A 55 -2.70 -11.50 3.52
N ALA A 56 -3.80 -10.81 3.24
CA ALA A 56 -5.04 -11.42 2.78
C ALA A 56 -4.80 -12.24 1.50
N ASN A 57 -4.12 -11.65 0.50
CA ASN A 57 -3.77 -12.34 -0.74
C ASN A 57 -2.84 -13.53 -0.57
N LEU A 58 -1.93 -13.51 0.41
CA LEU A 58 -1.04 -14.65 0.66
C LEU A 58 -1.77 -15.86 1.22
N ARG A 59 -2.87 -15.62 1.94
CA ARG A 59 -3.69 -16.66 2.59
C ARG A 59 -4.94 -17.01 1.78
N ALA A 60 -5.13 -16.33 0.65
CA ALA A 60 -6.32 -16.47 -0.16
C ALA A 60 -6.29 -17.79 -0.95
N SER A 61 -7.43 -18.47 -1.00
CA SER A 61 -7.60 -19.70 -1.76
C SER A 61 -7.90 -19.44 -3.24
N GLY A 62 -8.16 -18.20 -3.65
CA GLY A 62 -8.62 -17.86 -4.99
C GLY A 62 -10.15 -17.99 -5.14
N GLU A 63 -10.85 -18.33 -4.06
CA GLU A 63 -12.31 -18.42 -4.03
C GLU A 63 -13.00 -17.20 -3.43
N GLU A 64 -12.22 -16.21 -2.98
CA GLU A 64 -12.78 -15.05 -2.35
C GLU A 64 -13.41 -14.08 -3.35
N TRP A 65 -14.61 -13.60 -3.01
CA TRP A 65 -15.43 -12.66 -3.79
C TRP A 65 -14.74 -11.34 -4.19
N TRP A 66 -13.66 -10.97 -3.54
CA TRP A 66 -12.88 -9.75 -3.82
C TRP A 66 -11.68 -10.00 -4.75
N GLN A 67 -11.45 -11.26 -5.15
CA GLN A 67 -10.44 -11.68 -6.12
C GLN A 67 -11.04 -12.07 -7.48
N ASP A 68 -12.36 -12.03 -7.62
CA ASP A 68 -13.01 -12.29 -8.90
C ASP A 68 -12.65 -11.16 -9.89
N ASP A 69 -12.13 -11.54 -11.07
CA ASP A 69 -11.80 -10.62 -12.16
C ASP A 69 -13.07 -9.95 -12.75
N GLU A 70 -14.25 -10.50 -12.41
CA GLU A 70 -15.55 -9.94 -12.72
C GLU A 70 -16.08 -9.14 -11.54
N ALA A 71 -16.16 -7.81 -11.70
CA ALA A 71 -16.68 -6.88 -10.69
C ALA A 71 -18.15 -7.13 -10.28
N SER A 72 -18.82 -8.12 -10.88
CA SER A 72 -20.18 -8.52 -10.58
C SER A 72 -20.28 -9.36 -9.29
N GLY A 73 -19.20 -9.99 -8.81
CA GLY A 73 -19.21 -10.78 -7.57
C GLY A 73 -20.21 -11.95 -7.55
N TRP A 74 -20.75 -12.33 -8.71
CA TRP A 74 -21.72 -13.40 -8.87
C TRP A 74 -21.01 -14.64 -9.41
N ARG A 75 -20.51 -15.47 -8.50
CA ARG A 75 -20.30 -16.88 -8.85
C ARG A 75 -21.67 -17.50 -9.01
N GLY A 76 -22.08 -17.61 -10.28
CA GLY A 76 -23.42 -18.02 -10.71
C GLY A 76 -24.02 -19.13 -9.85
N TYR A 77 -25.05 -18.74 -9.12
CA TYR A 77 -26.24 -19.57 -8.97
C TYR A 77 -27.14 -19.31 -10.17
#